data_AF-A0A5M6DKX6-F1
#
_entry.id   AF-A0A5M6DKX6-F1
#
_cell.length_a   1.000
_cell.length_b   1.000
_cell.length_c   1.000
_cell.angle_alpha   90.00
_cell.angle_beta   90.00
_cell.angle_gamma   90.00
#
_symmetry.space_group_name_H-M   'P 1'
#
loop_
_entity.id
_entity.type
_entity.pdbx_description
1 polymer ?
#
loop_
_entity_poly.entity_id
_entity_poly.type
_entity_poly.pdbx_seq_one_letter_code
_entity_poly.pdbx_strand_id
1 'polypeptide(L)'
;MNAEINEHPDKYNDPRVQITRRGLLLAAFVVLFGICGAAFSIWARRTHLDRTRAFWGDEVIEALQLAEEIHLQPSPESAGPSDLIRLTGMPGLGHLRHVLLDERSYDWDTAREDSIDGRIGQEPAMELQLTDPTARRFPDTQIVIALDSGWVGLRGGNRQVCLNDRFRTAMPNFLRRIANYEPIRAENRKQDAAQEAP
;
A
#
# COMPACT_ATOMS: atom_id res chain seq x y z
N MET A 1 -9.65 -57.54 -52.02
CA MET A 1 -10.46 -56.30 -51.99
C MET A 1 -9.62 -55.28 -51.22
N ASN A 2 -8.73 -54.58 -51.92
CA ASN A 2 -7.77 -53.66 -51.30
C ASN A 2 -8.31 -52.24 -51.45
N ALA A 3 -8.45 -51.53 -50.33
CA ALA A 3 -8.80 -50.13 -50.29
C ALA A 3 -7.56 -49.29 -50.62
N GLU A 4 -7.62 -48.51 -51.69
CA GLU A 4 -6.68 -47.41 -51.93
C GLU A 4 -7.02 -46.27 -50.98
N ILE A 5 -6.14 -46.02 -50.01
CA ILE A 5 -6.14 -44.80 -49.22
C ILE A 5 -5.35 -43.77 -50.03
N ASN A 6 -6.07 -42.89 -50.74
CA ASN A 6 -5.49 -41.70 -51.33
C ASN A 6 -5.20 -40.67 -50.22
N GLU A 7 -4.03 -40.76 -49.60
CA GLU A 7 -3.46 -39.65 -48.83
C GLU A 7 -2.91 -38.61 -49.81
N HIS A 8 -3.64 -37.51 -50.01
CA HIS A 8 -3.17 -36.34 -50.74
C HIS A 8 -2.06 -35.63 -49.93
N PRO A 9 -0.77 -35.73 -50.31
CA PRO A 9 0.34 -35.08 -49.60
C PRO A 9 0.42 -33.57 -49.88
N ASP A 10 -0.35 -33.10 -50.86
CA ASP A 10 -0.13 -31.82 -51.54
C ASP A 10 -0.73 -30.62 -50.80
N LYS A 11 -1.45 -30.85 -49.69
CA LYS A 11 -2.18 -29.79 -48.98
C LYS A 11 -1.29 -28.95 -48.04
N TYR A 12 -0.12 -29.45 -47.67
CA TYR A 12 0.76 -28.79 -46.68
C TYR A 12 2.05 -28.20 -47.25
N ASN A 13 2.26 -28.29 -48.57
CA ASN A 13 3.52 -27.89 -49.19
C ASN A 13 3.27 -26.82 -50.26
N ASP A 14 2.91 -25.61 -49.84
CA ASP A 14 2.91 -24.45 -50.72
C ASP A 14 4.37 -23.98 -50.93
N PRO A 15 4.97 -24.16 -52.13
CA PRO A 15 6.40 -23.92 -52.38
C PRO A 15 6.79 -22.43 -52.31
N ARG A 16 5.82 -21.54 -52.03
CA ARG A 16 6.02 -20.09 -51.89
C ARG A 16 6.52 -19.68 -50.50
N VAL A 17 6.39 -20.54 -49.50
CA VAL A 17 6.90 -20.26 -48.15
C VAL A 17 8.33 -20.80 -48.02
N GLN A 18 9.28 -20.11 -48.66
CA GLN A 18 10.70 -20.40 -48.46
C GLN A 18 11.13 -19.78 -47.13
N ILE A 19 11.35 -20.63 -46.11
CA ILE A 19 11.93 -20.22 -44.83
C ILE A 19 13.35 -19.69 -45.10
N THR A 20 13.45 -18.39 -45.32
CA THR A 20 14.70 -17.71 -45.61
C THR A 20 15.44 -17.47 -44.29
N ARG A 21 16.77 -17.65 -44.24
CA ARG A 21 17.58 -17.40 -43.02
C ARG A 21 17.31 -16.03 -42.38
N ARG A 22 17.02 -15.02 -43.22
CA ARG A 22 16.61 -13.67 -42.79
C ARG A 22 15.24 -13.66 -42.10
N GLY A 23 14.28 -14.44 -42.57
CA GLY A 23 12.96 -14.59 -41.93
C GLY A 23 13.05 -15.29 -40.59
N LEU A 24 13.90 -16.32 -40.46
CA LEU A 24 14.15 -16.97 -39.18
C LEU A 24 14.83 -16.03 -38.17
N LEU A 25 15.81 -15.23 -38.62
CA LEU A 25 16.45 -14.20 -37.78
C LEU A 25 15.46 -13.13 -37.33
N LEU A 26 14.57 -12.70 -38.22
CA LEU A 26 13.56 -11.69 -37.89
C LEU A 26 12.52 -12.24 -36.91
N ALA A 27 12.09 -13.50 -37.07
CA ALA A 27 11.24 -14.18 -36.10
C ALA A 27 11.93 -14.31 -34.74
N ALA A 28 13.21 -14.72 -34.71
CA ALA A 28 13.99 -14.80 -33.48
C ALA A 28 14.13 -13.42 -32.80
N PHE A 29 14.35 -12.36 -33.57
CA PHE A 29 14.43 -10.99 -33.06
C PHE A 29 13.12 -10.54 -32.42
N VAL A 30 11.98 -10.77 -33.09
CA VAL A 30 10.66 -10.40 -32.55
C VAL A 30 10.37 -11.14 -31.24
N VAL A 31 10.69 -12.44 -31.19
CA VAL A 31 10.53 -13.24 -29.95
C VAL A 31 11.43 -12.70 -28.84
N LEU A 32 12.71 -12.45 -29.13
CA LEU A 32 13.65 -11.92 -28.14
C LEU A 32 13.20 -10.54 -27.64
N PHE A 33 12.77 -9.66 -28.53
CA PHE A 33 12.26 -8.34 -28.19
C PHE A 33 10.99 -8.43 -27.33
N GLY A 34 10.08 -9.36 -27.63
CA GLY A 34 8.91 -9.64 -26.80
C GLY A 34 9.27 -10.10 -25.39
N ILE A 35 10.25 -11.00 -25.26
CA ILE A 35 10.76 -11.46 -23.95
C ILE A 35 11.40 -10.29 -23.18
N CYS A 36 12.26 -9.50 -23.82
CA CYS A 36 12.88 -8.33 -23.21
C CYS A 36 11.84 -7.29 -22.79
N GLY A 37 10.84 -7.02 -23.63
CA GLY A 37 9.74 -6.10 -23.33
C GLY A 37 8.89 -6.57 -22.15
N ALA A 38 8.58 -7.86 -22.08
CA ALA A 38 7.87 -8.45 -20.94
C ALA A 38 8.70 -8.40 -19.66
N ALA A 39 9.99 -8.75 -19.72
CA ALA A 39 10.90 -8.68 -18.58
C ALA A 39 11.05 -7.24 -18.08
N PHE A 40 11.22 -6.26 -18.98
CA PHE A 40 11.28 -4.84 -18.65
C PHE A 40 9.96 -4.33 -18.05
N SER A 41 8.82 -4.79 -18.57
CA SER A 41 7.49 -4.45 -18.04
C SER A 41 7.23 -5.02 -16.64
N ILE A 42 7.78 -6.20 -16.35
CA ILE A 42 7.72 -6.80 -15.01
C ILE A 42 8.68 -6.07 -14.08
N TRP A 43 9.92 -5.82 -14.50
CA TRP A 43 10.91 -5.11 -13.70
C TRP A 43 10.43 -3.72 -13.31
N ALA A 44 9.90 -2.95 -14.26
CA ALA A 44 9.29 -1.64 -14.00
C ALA A 44 8.08 -1.69 -13.05
N ARG A 45 7.44 -2.86 -12.86
CA ARG A 45 6.35 -3.07 -11.91
C ARG A 45 6.79 -3.64 -10.56
N ARG A 46 7.97 -4.27 -10.48
CA ARG A 46 8.39 -5.09 -9.31
C ARG A 46 9.21 -4.32 -8.27
N THR A 47 9.62 -3.09 -8.55
CA THR A 47 10.66 -2.39 -7.77
C THR A 47 10.15 -1.11 -7.13
N HIS A 48 9.14 -1.20 -6.28
CA HIS A 48 8.71 -0.06 -5.47
C HIS A 48 8.33 -0.43 -4.03
N LEU A 49 9.04 -1.41 -3.44
CA LEU A 49 8.90 -1.74 -2.02
C LEU A 49 10.24 -1.91 -1.28
N ASP A 50 11.39 -1.88 -1.95
CA ASP A 50 12.71 -2.03 -1.33
C ASP A 50 13.00 -0.95 -0.28
N ARG A 51 12.78 0.33 -0.60
CA ARG A 51 12.97 1.46 0.33
C ARG A 51 11.92 1.48 1.43
N THR A 52 10.66 1.26 1.08
CA THR A 52 9.55 1.23 2.06
C THR A 52 9.75 0.08 3.05
N ARG A 53 10.13 -1.11 2.56
CA ARG A 53 10.47 -2.27 3.39
C ARG A 53 11.72 -2.04 4.22
N ALA A 54 12.76 -1.42 3.67
CA ALA A 54 13.96 -1.07 4.42
C ALA A 54 13.68 -0.05 5.53
N PHE A 55 12.77 0.90 5.29
CA PHE A 55 12.39 1.94 6.25
C PHE A 55 11.51 1.38 7.38
N TRP A 56 10.39 0.74 7.03
CA TRP A 56 9.39 0.25 7.99
C TRP A 56 9.78 -1.08 8.66
N GLY A 57 10.54 -1.93 7.97
CA GLY A 57 10.78 -3.30 8.39
C GLY A 57 9.62 -4.25 8.05
N ASP A 58 9.92 -5.55 8.04
CA ASP A 58 8.98 -6.58 7.58
C ASP A 58 7.71 -6.64 8.43
N GLU A 59 7.85 -6.50 9.75
CA GLU A 59 6.72 -6.57 10.70
C GLU A 59 5.69 -5.48 10.45
N VAL A 60 6.14 -4.26 10.17
CA VAL A 60 5.25 -3.12 9.92
C VAL A 60 4.60 -3.21 8.54
N ILE A 61 5.33 -3.72 7.54
CA ILE A 61 4.75 -4.02 6.22
C ILE A 61 3.64 -5.07 6.35
N GLU A 62 3.88 -6.12 7.13
CA GLU A 62 2.87 -7.14 7.44
C GLU A 62 1.68 -6.53 8.18
N ALA A 63 1.91 -5.68 9.19
CA ALA A 63 0.86 -4.96 9.90
C ALA A 63 0.00 -4.13 8.93
N LEU A 64 0.62 -3.34 8.06
CA LEU A 64 -0.08 -2.51 7.07
C LEU A 64 -0.91 -3.35 6.07
N GLN A 65 -0.47 -4.56 5.74
CA GLN A 65 -1.16 -5.45 4.80
C GLN A 65 -2.28 -6.26 5.48
N LEU A 66 -2.04 -6.76 6.69
CA LEU A 66 -2.82 -7.83 7.31
C LEU A 66 -3.65 -7.37 8.51
N ALA A 67 -3.46 -6.15 9.01
CA ALA A 67 -4.16 -5.68 10.20
C ALA A 67 -5.67 -5.85 10.09
N GLU A 68 -6.22 -6.52 11.08
CA GLU A 68 -7.66 -6.69 11.24
C GLU A 68 -8.26 -5.36 11.72
N GLU A 69 -7.62 -4.73 12.70
CA GLU A 69 -8.09 -3.48 13.28
C GLU A 69 -7.09 -2.34 13.07
N ILE A 70 -7.62 -1.18 12.66
CA ILE A 70 -6.86 0.05 12.57
C ILE A 70 -7.61 1.11 13.38
N HIS A 71 -6.93 1.71 14.34
CA HIS A 71 -7.45 2.81 15.14
C HIS A 71 -6.64 4.08 14.85
N LEU A 72 -7.31 5.23 14.93
CA LEU A 72 -6.71 6.55 14.83
C LEU A 72 -6.82 7.24 16.18
N GLN A 73 -5.69 7.74 16.68
CA GLN A 73 -5.63 8.54 17.88
C GLN A 73 -5.27 9.99 17.50
N PRO A 74 -6.18 10.96 17.69
CA PRO A 74 -5.99 12.35 17.24
C PRO A 74 -4.90 13.13 17.97
N SER A 75 -4.55 12.72 19.19
CA SER A 75 -3.51 13.35 20.00
C SER A 75 -2.71 12.30 20.77
N PRO A 76 -1.54 11.88 20.26
CA PRO A 76 -0.77 10.76 20.84
C PRO A 76 -0.15 11.06 22.22
N GLU A 77 -0.28 12.30 22.71
CA GLU A 77 0.24 12.76 24.01
C GLU A 77 -0.86 12.87 25.08
N SER A 78 -2.10 13.21 24.68
CA SER A 78 -3.19 13.56 25.62
C SER A 78 -4.44 12.69 25.47
N ALA A 79 -4.50 11.81 24.47
CA ALA A 79 -5.68 10.99 24.24
C ALA A 79 -5.74 9.79 25.18
N GLY A 80 -6.80 9.73 25.99
CA GLY A 80 -7.17 8.51 26.71
C GLY A 80 -7.70 7.43 25.74
N PRO A 81 -7.87 6.18 26.19
CA PRO A 81 -8.38 5.09 25.35
C PRO A 81 -9.79 5.34 24.78
N SER A 82 -10.53 6.32 25.32
CA SER A 82 -11.84 6.76 24.84
C SER A 82 -11.80 7.60 23.55
N ASP A 83 -10.63 8.10 23.13
CA ASP A 83 -10.48 8.95 21.93
C ASP A 83 -9.98 8.15 20.71
N LEU A 84 -9.90 6.82 20.84
CA LEU A 84 -9.54 5.90 19.75
C LEU A 84 -10.69 5.79 18.77
N ILE A 85 -10.44 6.25 17.55
CA ILE A 85 -11.38 6.23 16.44
C ILE A 85 -11.15 4.96 15.64
N ARG A 86 -12.14 4.07 15.56
CA ARG A 86 -12.01 2.81 14.81
C ARG A 86 -12.14 3.06 13.31
N LEU A 87 -11.04 2.90 12.59
CA LEU A 87 -11.01 3.06 11.12
C LEU A 87 -11.40 1.79 10.36
N THR A 88 -11.49 0.64 11.05
CA THR A 88 -11.81 -0.64 10.42
C THR A 88 -13.12 -0.58 9.64
N GLY A 89 -13.07 -0.92 8.35
CA GLY A 89 -14.23 -0.90 7.45
C GLY A 89 -14.60 0.49 6.90
N MET A 90 -13.86 1.54 7.23
CA MET A 90 -14.10 2.87 6.67
C MET A 90 -13.70 2.97 5.19
N PRO A 91 -14.49 3.70 4.38
CA PRO A 91 -14.10 4.02 3.02
C PRO A 91 -12.82 4.86 3.02
N GLY A 92 -11.84 4.45 2.22
CA GLY A 92 -10.54 5.14 2.12
C GLY A 92 -9.40 4.47 2.89
N LEU A 93 -9.66 3.49 3.76
CA LEU A 93 -8.61 2.77 4.49
C LEU A 93 -7.65 2.00 3.55
N GLY A 94 -8.19 1.42 2.47
CA GLY A 94 -7.36 0.79 1.44
C GLY A 94 -6.43 1.79 0.74
N HIS A 95 -6.86 3.04 0.56
CA HIS A 95 -6.01 4.10 0.02
C HIS A 95 -4.92 4.51 1.01
N LEU A 96 -5.27 4.65 2.30
CA LEU A 96 -4.29 4.95 3.35
C LEU A 96 -3.21 3.87 3.41
N ARG A 97 -3.60 2.58 3.42
CA ARG A 97 -2.66 1.45 3.37
C ARG A 97 -1.76 1.52 2.14
N HIS A 98 -2.35 1.78 0.97
CA HIS A 98 -1.58 1.89 -0.26
C HIS A 98 -0.58 3.05 -0.20
N VAL A 99 -0.97 4.22 0.31
CA VAL A 99 -0.07 5.37 0.47
C VAL A 99 1.07 5.07 1.45
N LEU A 100 0.81 4.31 2.53
CA LEU A 100 1.87 3.95 3.48
C LEU A 100 2.81 2.84 2.96
N LEU A 101 2.34 2.05 2.00
CA LEU A 101 3.13 0.98 1.38
C LEU A 101 3.85 1.43 0.10
N ASP A 102 3.32 2.42 -0.62
CA ASP A 102 3.90 2.88 -1.89
C ASP A 102 5.15 3.74 -1.62
N GLU A 103 6.29 3.29 -2.13
CA GLU A 103 7.53 4.08 -2.07
C GLU A 103 7.40 5.47 -2.65
N ARG A 104 6.55 5.66 -3.66
CA ARG A 104 6.40 6.94 -4.34
C ARG A 104 5.71 7.97 -3.47
N SER A 105 5.09 7.56 -2.36
CA SER A 105 4.41 8.46 -1.44
C SER A 105 5.37 9.26 -0.56
N TYR A 106 6.63 8.85 -0.50
CA TYR A 106 7.66 9.44 0.34
C TYR A 106 8.66 10.27 -0.45
N ASP A 107 9.17 11.31 0.19
CA ASP A 107 10.36 12.02 -0.24
C ASP A 107 11.58 11.42 0.46
N TRP A 108 12.18 10.41 -0.17
CA TRP A 108 13.28 9.65 0.42
C TRP A 108 14.54 10.46 0.68
N ASP A 109 14.71 11.61 0.02
CA ASP A 109 15.84 12.52 0.26
C ASP A 109 15.73 13.23 1.63
N THR A 110 14.56 13.16 2.25
CA THR A 110 14.29 13.67 3.60
C THR A 110 14.39 12.62 4.69
N ALA A 111 14.71 11.36 4.37
CA ALA A 111 14.80 10.31 5.39
C ALA A 111 15.88 10.64 6.44
N ARG A 112 15.54 10.47 7.72
CA ARG A 112 16.42 10.75 8.85
C ARG A 112 16.41 9.60 9.86
N GLU A 113 17.55 9.43 10.54
CA GLU A 113 17.74 8.47 11.63
C GLU A 113 17.47 9.13 12.99
N ASP A 114 16.29 9.72 13.15
CA ASP A 114 15.78 10.28 14.39
C ASP A 114 14.33 9.85 14.63
N SER A 115 13.90 9.86 15.88
CA SER A 115 12.54 9.46 16.24
C SER A 115 11.52 10.50 15.82
N ILE A 116 10.39 10.03 15.28
CA ILE A 116 9.20 10.84 15.04
C ILE A 116 8.62 11.41 16.34
N ASP A 117 8.91 10.80 17.49
CA ASP A 117 8.38 11.21 18.80
C ASP A 117 8.80 12.64 19.15
N GLY A 118 9.95 13.12 18.67
CA GLY A 118 10.40 14.50 18.89
C GLY A 118 9.47 15.56 18.29
N ARG A 119 8.59 15.17 17.36
CA ARG A 119 7.57 16.03 16.75
C ARG A 119 6.26 16.02 17.51
N ILE A 120 6.01 14.99 18.32
CA ILE A 120 4.84 14.92 19.18
C ILE A 120 4.94 16.07 20.19
N GLY A 121 3.89 16.88 20.27
CA GLY A 121 3.86 18.08 21.12
C GLY A 121 4.45 19.35 20.48
N GLN A 122 5.25 19.23 19.42
CA GLN A 122 5.75 20.38 18.64
C GLN A 122 4.76 20.81 17.55
N GLU A 123 4.08 19.84 16.94
CA GLU A 123 3.08 20.05 15.90
C GLU A 123 1.92 19.05 16.05
N PRO A 124 0.72 19.34 15.48
CA PRO A 124 -0.39 18.41 15.49
C PRO A 124 0.01 17.09 14.84
N ALA A 125 -0.05 16.01 15.59
CA ALA A 125 0.27 14.66 15.12
C ALA A 125 -0.90 13.71 15.39
N MET A 126 -1.05 12.71 14.54
CA MET A 126 -2.00 11.61 14.74
C MET A 126 -1.25 10.29 14.76
N GLU A 127 -1.78 9.34 15.52
CA GLU A 127 -1.21 8.00 15.61
C GLU A 127 -2.18 6.97 15.06
N LEU A 128 -1.68 6.09 14.20
CA LEU A 128 -2.37 4.92 13.69
C LEU A 128 -1.92 3.71 14.46
N GLN A 129 -2.84 3.04 15.14
CA GLN A 129 -2.58 1.78 15.82
C GLN A 129 -3.12 0.64 14.97
N LEU A 130 -2.23 -0.29 14.60
CA LEU A 130 -2.53 -1.48 13.83
C LEU A 130 -2.44 -2.70 14.74
N THR A 131 -3.53 -3.46 14.83
CA THR A 131 -3.61 -4.65 15.67
C THR A 131 -4.25 -5.83 14.94
N ASP A 132 -3.93 -7.03 15.39
CA ASP A 132 -4.47 -8.31 14.89
C ASP A 132 -4.85 -9.20 16.08
N PRO A 133 -5.90 -8.84 16.82
CA PRO A 133 -6.23 -9.49 18.09
C PRO A 133 -6.54 -10.99 17.94
N THR A 134 -7.10 -11.37 16.78
CA THR A 134 -7.52 -12.74 16.50
C THR A 134 -6.35 -13.63 16.10
N ALA A 135 -5.60 -13.26 15.05
CA ALA A 135 -4.59 -14.13 14.46
C ALA A 135 -3.16 -13.85 14.95
N ARG A 136 -2.91 -12.69 15.58
CA ARG A 136 -1.63 -12.28 16.18
C ARG A 136 -0.43 -12.52 15.28
N ARG A 137 -0.58 -12.21 13.99
CA ARG A 137 0.44 -12.47 12.97
C ARG A 137 1.65 -11.54 13.07
N PHE A 138 1.45 -10.34 13.62
CA PHE A 138 2.46 -9.31 13.77
C PHE A 138 2.27 -8.58 15.13
N PRO A 139 3.31 -7.90 15.66
CA PRO A 139 3.19 -7.13 16.89
C PRO A 139 2.39 -5.83 16.68
N ASP A 140 1.67 -5.40 17.73
CA ASP A 140 0.92 -4.15 17.70
C ASP A 140 1.83 -2.99 17.27
N THR A 141 1.44 -2.33 16.19
CA THR A 141 2.29 -1.33 15.51
C THR A 141 1.64 0.04 15.59
N GLN A 142 2.44 1.04 15.96
CA GLN A 142 2.01 2.42 16.11
C GLN A 142 2.76 3.32 15.13
N ILE A 143 2.04 3.91 14.19
CA ILE A 143 2.58 4.81 13.17
C ILE A 143 2.15 6.23 13.49
N VAL A 144 3.11 7.14 13.66
CA VAL A 144 2.87 8.55 13.94
C VAL A 144 2.98 9.34 12.65
N ILE A 145 2.06 10.29 12.47
CA ILE A 145 1.98 11.17 11.33
C ILE A 145 1.87 12.61 11.84
N ALA A 146 2.90 13.41 11.60
CA ALA A 146 2.87 14.85 11.81
C ALA A 146 2.03 15.52 10.71
N LEU A 147 0.94 16.17 11.08
CA LEU A 147 -0.07 16.63 10.13
C LEU A 147 0.31 17.89 9.36
N ASP A 148 1.12 18.77 9.95
CA ASP A 148 1.50 20.03 9.30
C ASP A 148 2.72 19.84 8.41
N SER A 149 3.73 19.14 8.91
CA SER A 149 4.96 18.88 8.18
C SER A 149 4.91 17.64 7.27
N GLY A 150 3.97 16.73 7.48
CA GLY A 150 3.81 15.49 6.72
C GLY A 150 4.90 14.45 6.99
N TRP A 151 5.60 14.54 8.13
CA TRP A 151 6.54 13.51 8.55
C TRP A 151 5.81 12.28 9.07
N VAL A 152 6.36 11.10 8.78
CA VAL A 152 5.85 9.84 9.28
C VAL A 152 6.97 8.99 9.86
N GLY A 153 6.63 8.16 10.84
CA GLY A 153 7.54 7.19 11.44
C GLY A 153 6.83 6.29 12.43
N LEU A 154 7.57 5.36 13.03
CA LEU A 154 7.05 4.49 14.09
C LEU A 154 7.17 5.18 15.45
N ARG A 155 6.15 5.01 16.30
CA ARG A 155 6.22 5.40 17.72
C ARG A 155 7.36 4.63 18.39
N GLY A 156 8.26 5.32 19.09
CA GLY A 156 9.46 4.72 19.68
C GLY A 156 10.51 4.22 18.68
N GLY A 157 10.28 4.43 17.37
CA GLY A 157 11.24 4.13 16.32
C GLY A 157 12.38 5.14 16.24
N ASN A 158 13.37 4.86 15.41
CA ASN A 158 14.55 5.71 15.20
C ASN A 158 14.64 6.27 13.78
N ARG A 159 13.54 6.25 13.03
CA ARG A 159 13.51 6.70 11.64
C ARG A 159 12.24 7.49 11.38
N GLN A 160 12.39 8.53 10.57
CA GLN A 160 11.28 9.29 10.02
C GLN A 160 11.57 9.71 8.59
N VAL A 161 10.51 9.90 7.80
CA VAL A 161 10.59 10.36 6.42
C VAL A 161 9.41 11.30 6.14
N CYS A 162 9.64 12.30 5.30
CA CYS A 162 8.56 13.17 4.88
C CYS A 162 7.76 12.54 3.73
N LEU A 163 6.46 12.77 3.72
CA LEU A 163 5.65 12.57 2.52
C LEU A 163 6.07 13.52 1.42
N ASN A 164 5.90 13.08 0.17
CA ASN A 164 6.05 13.93 -0.99
C ASN A 164 4.99 15.04 -1.00
N ASP A 165 5.18 16.05 -1.86
CA ASP A 165 4.28 17.22 -1.91
C ASP A 165 2.80 16.85 -2.16
N ARG A 166 2.52 15.79 -2.93
CA ARG A 166 1.16 15.34 -3.21
C ARG A 166 0.46 14.83 -1.95
N PHE A 167 1.14 14.02 -1.15
CA PHE A 167 0.55 13.37 0.02
C PHE A 167 0.70 14.18 1.30
N ARG A 168 1.68 15.10 1.36
CA ARG A 168 1.89 16.04 2.48
C ARG A 168 0.64 16.83 2.83
N THR A 169 -0.21 17.15 1.85
CA THR A 169 -1.50 17.81 2.10
C THR A 169 -2.68 16.84 2.10
N ALA A 170 -2.69 15.85 1.20
CA ALA A 170 -3.83 14.97 1.02
C ALA A 170 -4.07 14.04 2.22
N MET A 171 -3.00 13.44 2.77
CA MET A 171 -3.11 12.49 3.88
C MET A 171 -3.55 13.17 5.18
N PRO A 172 -2.93 14.29 5.62
CA PRO A 172 -3.41 14.99 6.81
C PRO A 172 -4.85 15.48 6.71
N ASN A 173 -5.28 15.97 5.54
CA ASN A 173 -6.66 16.40 5.34
C ASN A 173 -7.66 15.23 5.44
N PHE A 174 -7.28 14.06 4.93
CA PHE A 174 -8.09 12.85 5.07
C PHE A 174 -8.21 12.43 6.54
N LEU A 175 -7.10 12.40 7.28
CA LEU A 175 -7.10 12.02 8.70
C LEU A 175 -7.86 13.03 9.58
N ARG A 176 -7.68 14.33 9.36
CA ARG A 176 -8.46 15.40 10.02
C ARG A 176 -9.95 15.24 9.76
N ARG A 177 -10.33 14.91 8.53
CA ARG A 177 -11.73 14.67 8.19
C ARG A 177 -12.25 13.48 8.99
N ILE A 178 -11.54 12.36 9.05
CA ILE A 178 -12.01 11.22 9.84
C ILE A 178 -12.12 11.56 11.33
N ALA A 179 -11.09 12.21 11.89
CA ALA A 179 -11.08 12.62 13.29
C ALA A 179 -12.27 13.50 13.67
N ASN A 180 -12.74 14.36 12.75
CA ASN A 180 -13.89 15.23 12.99
C ASN A 180 -15.26 14.54 12.78
N TYR A 181 -15.34 13.48 11.98
CA TYR A 181 -16.61 12.83 11.62
C TYR A 181 -17.02 11.69 12.56
N GLU A 182 -16.08 10.99 13.19
CA GLU A 182 -16.36 9.90 14.12
C GLU A 182 -16.99 10.30 15.47
N PRO A 183 -16.59 11.40 16.15
CA PRO A 183 -17.26 11.80 17.38
C PRO A 183 -18.76 12.06 17.17
N ILE A 184 -19.14 12.62 16.01
CA ILE A 184 -20.56 12.88 15.66
C ILE A 184 -21.37 11.57 15.55
N ARG A 185 -20.78 10.49 15.03
CA ARG A 185 -21.47 9.18 14.94
C ARG A 185 -21.52 8.45 16.27
N ALA A 186 -20.46 8.56 17.09
CA ALA A 186 -20.41 7.95 18.41
C ALA A 186 -21.39 8.63 19.38
N GLU A 187 -21.50 9.97 19.33
CA GLU A 187 -22.50 10.73 20.10
C GLU A 187 -23.92 10.39 19.67
N ASN A 188 -24.23 10.35 18.37
CA ASN A 188 -25.56 9.97 17.89
C ASN A 188 -25.95 8.55 18.33
N ARG A 189 -25.02 7.58 18.24
CA ARG A 189 -25.30 6.20 18.71
C ARG A 189 -25.50 6.12 20.22
N LYS A 190 -24.80 6.94 21.02
CA LYS A 190 -25.03 7.04 22.47
C LYS A 190 -26.38 7.68 22.80
N GLN A 191 -26.82 8.67 22.03
CA GLN A 191 -28.13 9.31 22.21
C GLN A 191 -29.28 8.36 21.83
N ASP A 192 -29.14 7.60 20.74
CA ASP A 192 -30.11 6.58 20.32
C ASP A 192 -30.24 5.47 21.38
N ALA A 193 -29.10 4.97 21.90
CA ALA A 193 -29.09 3.95 22.95
C ALA A 193 -29.63 4.45 24.31
N ALA A 194 -29.52 5.76 24.60
CA ALA A 194 -30.08 6.36 25.80
C ALA A 194 -31.59 6.66 25.67
N GLN A 195 -32.12 6.78 24.45
CA GLN A 195 -33.56 6.93 24.17
C GLN A 195 -34.32 5.60 24.14
N GLU A 196 -33.64 4.47 23.93
CA GLU A 196 -34.23 3.12 23.96
C GLU A 196 -34.16 2.42 25.34
N ALA A 197 -33.56 3.06 26.35
CA ALA A 197 -33.54 2.53 27.71
C ALA A 197 -34.85 2.90 28.47
N PRO A 198 -35.68 1.92 28.91
CA PRO A 198 -36.94 2.16 29.62
C PRO A 198 -36.76 2.66 31.06
#